data_AF-A0A1H4NSS8-F1
#
_entry.id   AF-A0A1H4NSS8-F1
#
_cell.length_a   1.000
_cell.length_b   1.000
_cell.length_c   1.000
_cell.angle_alpha   90.00
_cell.angle_beta   90.00
_cell.angle_gamma   90.00
#
_symmetry.space_group_name_H-M   'P 1'
#
loop_
_entity.id
_entity.type
_entity.pdbx_description
1 polymer ?
#
loop_
_entity_poly.entity_id
_entity_poly.type
_entity_poly.pdbx_seq_one_letter_code
_entity_poly.pdbx_strand_id
1 'polypeptide(L)'
;MKTARFWHYHKSGLVRIALRTGQTLHHSHGARTDEGWTRESNIFSFDGQTVTNEWCNDGADCDGRITRDGVCSCAADRLSAGYNDTENGARFPDWQIAETGQRDYSAEAAGY
;
A
#
# COMPACT_ATOMS: atom_id res chain seq x y z
N MET A 1 9.97 -23.42 -6.23
CA MET A 1 9.12 -22.45 -5.50
C MET A 1 9.67 -21.07 -5.74
N LYS A 2 8.89 -20.16 -6.36
CA LYS A 2 9.36 -18.81 -6.70
C LYS A 2 9.13 -17.88 -5.51
N THR A 3 10.01 -16.89 -5.32
CA THR A 3 9.89 -15.89 -4.26
C THR A 3 10.00 -14.51 -4.89
N ALA A 4 8.97 -13.69 -4.71
CA ALA A 4 9.02 -12.27 -5.05
C ALA A 4 9.80 -11.52 -3.96
N ARG A 5 10.70 -10.62 -4.36
CA ARG A 5 11.45 -9.76 -3.44
C ARG A 5 11.38 -8.34 -3.94
N PHE A 6 10.91 -7.43 -3.09
CA PHE A 6 10.73 -6.04 -3.47
C PHE A 6 10.89 -5.11 -2.27
N TRP A 7 11.17 -3.84 -2.56
CA TRP A 7 11.20 -2.77 -1.57
C TRP A 7 9.80 -2.15 -1.42
N HIS A 8 9.47 -1.74 -0.21
CA HIS A 8 8.24 -1.04 0.13
C HIS A 8 8.52 -0.08 1.30
N TYR A 9 7.90 1.10 1.27
CA TYR A 9 7.94 2.00 2.42
C TYR A 9 6.87 1.60 3.43
N HIS A 10 7.25 1.51 4.69
CA HIS A 10 6.34 1.26 5.80
C HIS A 10 6.72 2.13 6.98
N LYS A 11 5.74 2.90 7.50
CA LYS A 11 5.94 3.81 8.64
C LYS A 11 7.18 4.71 8.47
N SER A 12 7.28 5.35 7.30
CA SER A 12 8.41 6.21 6.89
C SER A 12 9.78 5.52 6.82
N GLY A 13 9.83 4.18 6.90
CA GLY A 13 11.03 3.38 6.80
C GLY A 13 11.00 2.46 5.59
N LEU A 14 12.17 2.17 5.04
CA LEU A 14 12.31 1.26 3.92
C LEU A 14 12.40 -0.20 4.41
N VAL A 15 11.52 -1.07 3.91
CA VAL A 15 11.56 -2.51 4.22
C VAL A 15 11.64 -3.34 2.96
N ARG A 16 12.36 -4.47 3.05
CA ARG A 16 12.42 -5.46 1.98
C ARG A 16 11.49 -6.61 2.27
N ILE A 17 10.48 -6.78 1.43
CA ILE A 17 9.51 -7.86 1.54
C ILE A 17 9.98 -9.05 0.72
N ALA A 18 9.83 -10.25 1.27
CA ALA A 18 10.02 -11.51 0.55
C ALA A 18 8.75 -12.35 0.67
N LEU A 19 8.10 -12.62 -0.46
CA LEU A 19 6.79 -13.28 -0.53
C LEU A 19 6.89 -14.55 -1.38
N ARG A 20 6.55 -15.70 -0.82
CA ARG A 20 6.55 -16.99 -1.54
C ARG A 20 5.28 -17.11 -2.39
N THR A 21 5.34 -17.92 -3.45
CA THR A 21 4.15 -18.26 -4.24
C THR A 21 3.04 -18.82 -3.35
N GLY A 22 1.83 -18.27 -3.46
CA GLY A 22 0.66 -18.59 -2.65
C GLY A 22 0.63 -17.92 -1.26
N GLN A 23 1.66 -17.14 -0.90
CA GLN A 23 1.70 -16.47 0.39
C GLN A 23 1.00 -15.11 0.31
N THR A 24 0.33 -14.76 1.41
CA THR A 24 -0.21 -13.43 1.66
C THR A 24 0.46 -12.82 2.88
N LEU A 25 0.82 -11.54 2.80
CA LEU A 25 1.40 -10.76 3.87
C LEU A 25 0.49 -9.56 4.17
N HIS A 26 0.07 -9.44 5.42
CA HIS A 26 -0.66 -8.27 5.91
C HIS A 26 0.32 -7.34 6.60
N HIS A 27 0.33 -6.08 6.20
CA HIS A 27 1.23 -5.07 6.75
C HIS A 27 0.45 -3.80 7.04
N SER A 28 0.35 -3.42 8.30
CA SER A 28 -0.43 -2.25 8.69
C SER A 28 0.23 -1.50 9.83
N HIS A 29 0.10 -0.18 9.82
CA HIS A 29 0.46 0.67 10.94
C HIS A 29 -0.61 1.73 11.15
N GLY A 30 -0.64 2.30 12.35
CA GLY A 30 -1.49 3.41 12.68
C GLY A 30 -0.89 4.22 13.81
N ALA A 31 -1.24 5.50 13.85
CA ALA A 31 -0.75 6.44 14.83
C ALA A 31 -1.84 7.45 15.20
N ARG A 32 -1.75 7.95 16.44
CA ARG A 32 -2.49 9.15 16.83
C ARG A 32 -1.79 10.37 16.25
N THR A 33 -2.57 11.32 15.78
CA THR A 33 -2.10 12.65 15.39
C THR A 33 -2.63 13.66 16.41
N ASP A 34 -2.19 14.92 16.31
CA ASP A 34 -2.72 16.00 17.16
C ASP A 34 -4.23 16.20 16.93
N GLU A 35 -4.65 16.11 15.66
CA GLU A 35 -6.03 16.38 15.22
C GLU A 35 -6.91 15.11 15.15
N GLY A 36 -6.34 13.93 15.39
CA GLY A 36 -7.10 12.67 15.33
C GLY A 36 -6.22 11.43 15.21
N TRP A 37 -6.35 10.70 14.10
CA TRP A 37 -5.59 9.47 13.86
C TRP A 37 -5.43 9.15 12.37
N THR A 38 -4.42 8.36 12.07
CA THR A 38 -4.16 7.81 10.73
C THR A 38 -3.82 6.33 10.83
N ARG A 39 -4.17 5.58 9.78
CA ARG A 39 -3.90 4.17 9.60
C ARG A 39 -3.60 3.90 8.13
N GLU A 40 -2.57 3.11 7.88
CA GLU A 40 -2.26 2.57 6.57
C GLU A 40 -2.21 1.05 6.68
N SER A 41 -2.77 0.37 5.69
CA SER A 41 -2.73 -1.08 5.58
C SER A 41 -2.48 -1.49 4.13
N ASN A 42 -1.68 -2.53 3.96
CA ASN A 42 -1.31 -3.14 2.71
C ASN A 42 -1.42 -4.65 2.86
N ILE A 43 -1.99 -5.32 1.87
CA ILE A 43 -2.10 -6.78 1.80
C ILE A 43 -1.44 -7.20 0.51
N PHE A 44 -0.27 -7.84 0.63
CA PHE A 44 0.49 -8.33 -0.50
C PHE A 44 0.21 -9.81 -0.71
N SER A 45 -0.18 -10.20 -1.92
CA SER A 45 -0.33 -11.59 -2.33
C SER A 45 0.53 -11.88 -3.57
N PHE A 46 1.04 -13.10 -3.71
CA PHE A 46 1.87 -13.49 -4.86
C PHE A 46 1.42 -14.83 -5.45
N ASP A 47 0.98 -14.83 -6.71
CA ASP A 47 0.52 -16.03 -7.40
C ASP A 47 1.65 -16.82 -8.11
N GLY A 48 2.88 -16.29 -8.12
CA GLY A 48 4.02 -16.86 -8.85
C GLY A 48 4.45 -16.05 -10.07
N GLN A 49 3.57 -15.20 -10.59
CA GLN A 49 3.80 -14.31 -11.73
C GLN A 49 3.59 -12.86 -11.35
N THR A 50 2.57 -12.56 -10.55
CA THR A 50 2.14 -11.20 -10.22
C THR A 50 2.05 -11.04 -8.72
N VAL A 51 2.60 -9.93 -8.22
CA VAL A 51 2.33 -9.47 -6.86
C VAL A 51 1.14 -8.52 -6.92
N THR A 52 0.12 -8.78 -6.12
CA THR A 52 -1.02 -7.89 -5.92
C THR A 52 -0.88 -7.22 -4.57
N ASN A 53 -1.16 -5.92 -4.51
CA ASN A 53 -1.23 -5.14 -3.29
C ASN A 53 -2.60 -4.49 -3.16
N GLU A 54 -3.36 -4.89 -2.15
CA GLU A 54 -4.58 -4.20 -1.73
C GLU A 54 -4.19 -3.24 -0.61
N TRP A 55 -4.41 -1.94 -0.81
CA TRP A 55 -4.03 -0.91 0.14
C TRP A 55 -5.25 -0.14 0.63
N CYS A 56 -5.18 0.32 1.87
CA CYS A 56 -6.20 1.15 2.48
C CYS A 56 -5.53 2.13 3.46
N ASN A 57 -5.77 3.41 3.21
CA ASN A 57 -5.40 4.55 4.03
C ASN A 57 -6.68 5.12 4.65
N ASP A 58 -6.72 5.14 5.97
CA ASP A 58 -7.91 5.53 6.71
C ASP A 58 -7.47 6.48 7.81
N GLY A 59 -8.24 7.53 8.03
CA GLY A 59 -7.89 8.53 9.03
C GLY A 59 -9.07 9.43 9.34
N ALA A 60 -8.99 10.08 10.49
CA ALA A 60 -9.90 11.14 10.86
C ALA A 60 -9.12 12.31 11.45
N ASP A 61 -9.55 13.50 11.09
CA ASP A 61 -9.12 14.78 11.67
C ASP A 61 -10.34 15.60 12.12
N CYS A 62 -10.16 16.89 12.37
CA CYS A 62 -11.20 17.83 12.79
C CYS A 62 -12.35 17.95 11.78
N ASP A 63 -12.09 17.72 10.49
CA ASP A 63 -13.07 17.87 9.40
C ASP A 63 -13.76 16.53 9.07
N GLY A 64 -13.28 15.43 9.66
CA GLY A 64 -13.95 14.15 9.72
C GLY A 64 -13.11 13.01 9.18
N ARG A 65 -13.77 11.88 8.90
CA ARG A 65 -13.09 10.66 8.46
C ARG A 65 -13.00 10.61 6.95
N ILE A 66 -11.83 10.26 6.43
CA ILE A 66 -11.61 9.92 5.03
C ILE A 66 -10.96 8.54 4.94
N THR A 67 -11.52 7.70 4.07
CA THR A 67 -10.89 6.44 3.67
C THR A 67 -10.50 6.55 2.20
N ARG A 68 -9.28 6.13 1.87
CA ARG A 68 -8.81 5.88 0.51
C ARG A 68 -8.36 4.45 0.42
N ASP A 69 -8.71 3.77 -0.64
CA ASP A 69 -8.33 2.38 -0.83
C ASP A 69 -8.10 2.10 -2.31
N GLY A 70 -7.52 0.95 -2.59
CA GLY A 70 -7.32 0.53 -3.96
C GLY A 70 -6.54 -0.76 -4.08
N VAL A 71 -6.38 -1.18 -5.32
CA VAL A 71 -5.67 -2.38 -5.69
C VAL A 71 -4.66 -2.02 -6.76
N CYS A 72 -3.42 -2.45 -6.57
CA CYS A 72 -2.40 -2.39 -7.61
C CYS A 72 -1.72 -3.74 -7.78
N SER A 73 -1.12 -3.96 -8.95
CA SER A 73 -0.44 -5.20 -9.27
C SER A 73 0.88 -4.94 -9.97
N CYS A 74 1.83 -5.86 -9.84
CA CYS A 74 3.13 -5.76 -10.51
C CYS A 74 3.62 -7.14 -10.92
N ALA A 75 4.05 -7.27 -12.17
CA ALA A 75 4.69 -8.50 -12.65
C ALA A 75 6.00 -8.74 -11.89
N ALA A 76 6.31 -10.01 -11.59
CA ALA A 76 7.46 -10.39 -10.79
C ALA A 76 8.81 -9.95 -11.38
N ASP A 77 8.90 -9.81 -12.70
CA ASP A 77 10.08 -9.29 -13.40
C ASP A 77 10.21 -7.76 -13.36
N ARG A 78 9.16 -7.05 -12.94
CA ARG A 78 9.12 -5.57 -12.83
C ARG A 78 9.18 -5.06 -11.38
N LEU A 79 9.46 -5.93 -10.41
CA LEU A 79 9.55 -5.59 -8.99
C LEU A 79 10.70 -4.63 -8.62
N SER A 80 11.58 -4.32 -9.57
CA SER A 80 12.67 -3.34 -9.43
C SER A 80 12.77 -2.40 -10.64
N ALA A 81 11.66 -2.24 -11.38
CA ALA A 81 11.61 -1.46 -12.62
C ALA A 81 10.85 -0.13 -12.48
N GLY A 82 10.27 0.13 -11.30
CA GLY A 82 9.54 1.35 -11.01
C GLY A 82 10.45 2.46 -10.49
N TYR A 83 9.97 3.19 -9.48
CA TYR A 83 10.69 4.29 -8.87
C TYR A 83 12.07 3.87 -8.34
N ASN A 84 13.07 4.73 -8.55
CA ASN A 84 14.42 4.55 -8.05
C ASN A 84 14.73 5.63 -7.01
N ASP A 85 14.79 5.25 -5.74
CA ASP A 85 15.24 6.11 -4.67
C ASP A 85 16.77 6.18 -4.71
N THR A 86 17.30 7.29 -5.20
CA THR A 86 18.74 7.52 -5.32
C THR A 86 19.43 7.77 -3.98
N GLU A 87 18.69 8.18 -2.95
CA GLU A 87 19.23 8.43 -1.62
C GLU A 87 19.51 7.12 -0.88
N ASN A 88 18.55 6.18 -0.95
CA ASN A 88 18.67 4.88 -0.28
C ASN A 88 19.14 3.75 -1.20
N GLY A 89 19.29 4.01 -2.51
CA GLY A 89 19.67 3.01 -3.52
C GLY A 89 18.59 1.95 -3.80
N ALA A 90 17.35 2.22 -3.40
CA ALA A 90 16.24 1.27 -3.48
C ALA A 90 15.47 1.38 -4.79
N ARG A 91 15.25 0.24 -5.45
CA ARG A 91 14.42 0.15 -6.66
C ARG A 91 13.08 -0.50 -6.34
N PHE A 92 12.02 0.21 -6.64
CA PHE A 92 10.66 -0.18 -6.29
C PHE A 92 9.96 -0.91 -7.45
N PRO A 93 8.87 -1.63 -7.15
CA PRO A 93 8.00 -2.20 -8.16
C PRO A 93 7.37 -1.13 -9.04
N ASP A 94 7.19 -1.48 -10.31
CA ASP A 94 6.37 -0.71 -11.25
C ASP A 94 4.89 -1.10 -11.09
N TRP A 95 4.26 -0.53 -10.06
CA TRP A 95 2.87 -0.82 -9.72
C TRP A 95 1.90 -0.29 -10.79
N GLN A 96 1.07 -1.18 -11.29
CA GLN A 96 -0.05 -0.84 -12.16
C GLN A 96 -1.32 -0.74 -11.31
N ILE A 97 -1.94 0.43 -11.32
CA ILE A 97 -3.18 0.68 -10.59
C ILE A 97 -4.31 -0.06 -11.30
N ALA A 98 -5.00 -0.93 -10.58
CA ALA A 98 -6.17 -1.65 -11.07
C ALA A 98 -7.46 -0.95 -10.61
N GLU A 99 -7.52 -0.58 -9.33
CA GLU A 99 -8.68 0.08 -8.72
C GLU A 99 -8.21 1.14 -7.73
N THR A 100 -8.97 2.23 -7.62
CA THR A 100 -8.81 3.22 -6.55
C THR A 100 -10.18 3.73 -6.13
N GLY A 101 -10.36 3.90 -4.83
CA GLY A 101 -11.54 4.44 -4.19
C GLY A 101 -11.17 5.53 -3.19
N GLN A 102 -12.11 6.43 -2.97
CA GLN A 102 -12.09 7.36 -1.85
C GLN A 102 -13.52 7.49 -1.32
N ARG A 103 -13.64 7.49 0.00
CA ARG A 103 -14.87 7.72 0.72
C ARG A 103 -14.68 8.86 1.72
N ASP A 104 -15.55 9.85 1.64
CA ASP A 104 -15.59 11.00 2.54
C ASP A 104 -16.87 10.93 3.37
N TYR A 105 -16.73 10.64 4.66
CA TYR A 105 -17.87 10.41 5.53
C TYR A 105 -18.57 11.72 5.94
N SER A 106 -17.86 12.84 5.91
CA SER A 106 -18.43 14.16 6.22
C SER A 106 -19.27 14.66 5.05
N ALA A 107 -18.80 14.48 3.81
CA ALA A 107 -19.58 14.77 2.61
C ALA A 107 -20.86 13.93 2.53
N GLU A 108 -20.75 12.62 2.79
CA GLU A 108 -21.92 11.72 2.83
C GLU A 108 -22.94 12.16 3.89
N ALA A 109 -22.48 12.56 5.08
CA ALA A 109 -23.35 13.06 6.14
C ALA A 109 -24.03 14.39 5.78
N ALA A 110 -23.38 15.21 4.93
CA ALA A 110 -23.95 16.45 4.39
C ALA A 110 -24.87 16.22 3.18
N GLY A 111 -25.01 14.97 2.70
CA GLY A 111 -25.91 14.57 1.62
C GLY A 111 -25.34 14.68 0.21
N TYR A 112 -24.01 14.65 0.07
CA TYR A 112 -23.30 14.60 -1.21
C TYR A 112 -22.94 13.18 -1.64
#